data_AF-A0AAX3MF51-F1
#
_entry.id   AF-A0AAX3MF51-F1
#
_cell.length_a   1.000
_cell.length_b   1.000
_cell.length_c   1.000
_cell.angle_alpha   90.00
_cell.angle_beta   90.00
_cell.angle_gamma   90.00
#
_symmetry.space_group_name_H-M   'P 1'
#
loop_
_entity.id
_entity.type
_entity.pdbx_description
1 polymer ?
#
loop_
_entity_poly.entity_id
_entity_poly.type
_entity_poly.pdbx_seq_one_letter_code
_entity_poly.pdbx_strand_id
1 'polypeptide(L)'
;MKYKRWVRAEVVIIKQCAGSMTVERIGQLIGRTGAAVRTKARELKICMYLRGNYHQSVKYLQEDIELARELHQSGINRQDIAEKLEMPIGAVNQFVYFERRIS
;
A
#
# COMPACT_ATOMS: atom_id res chain seq x y z
N MET A 1 35.66 -6.31 9.07
CA MET A 1 34.37 -6.79 8.50
C MET A 1 34.37 -6.54 7.00
N LYS A 2 34.16 -7.58 6.17
CA LYS A 2 34.02 -7.41 4.70
C LYS A 2 32.58 -6.98 4.39
N TYR A 3 32.39 -5.79 3.84
CA TYR A 3 31.07 -5.34 3.38
C TYR A 3 30.66 -6.13 2.14
N LYS A 4 29.48 -6.77 2.16
CA LYS A 4 28.91 -7.45 1.00
C LYS A 4 28.63 -6.43 -0.11
N ARG A 5 29.35 -6.53 -1.23
CA ARG A 5 29.15 -5.66 -2.41
C ARG A 5 27.72 -5.80 -2.92
N TRP A 6 27.11 -4.68 -3.34
CA TRP A 6 25.78 -4.67 -3.93
C TRP A 6 25.80 -5.30 -5.32
N VAL A 7 24.87 -6.24 -5.56
CA VAL A 7 24.69 -6.89 -6.86
C VAL A 7 23.56 -6.20 -7.63
N ARG A 8 23.61 -6.21 -8.96
CA ARG A 8 22.60 -5.59 -9.83
C ARG A 8 21.17 -6.05 -9.51
N ALA A 9 20.99 -7.34 -9.25
CA ALA A 9 19.68 -7.90 -8.90
C ALA A 9 19.11 -7.29 -7.61
N GLU A 10 19.94 -7.09 -6.57
CA GLU A 10 19.51 -6.45 -5.31
C GLU A 10 19.00 -5.01 -5.57
N VAL A 11 19.66 -4.27 -6.46
CA VAL A 11 19.25 -2.90 -6.83
C VAL A 11 17.95 -2.89 -7.63
N VAL A 12 17.74 -3.87 -8.51
CA VAL A 12 16.49 -4.03 -9.28
C VAL A 12 15.33 -4.30 -8.33
N ILE A 13 15.50 -5.18 -7.35
CA ILE A 13 14.48 -5.50 -6.34
C ILE A 13 14.11 -4.24 -5.55
N ILE A 14 15.08 -3.44 -5.10
CA ILE A 14 14.80 -2.18 -4.38
C ILE A 14 13.93 -1.24 -5.24
N LYS A 15 14.22 -1.12 -6.54
CA LYS A 15 13.43 -0.28 -7.45
C LYS A 15 12.01 -0.79 -7.64
N GLN A 16 11.85 -2.10 -7.83
CA GLN A 16 10.54 -2.71 -8.05
C GLN A 16 9.64 -2.67 -6.82
N CYS A 17 10.23 -2.76 -5.63
CA CYS A 17 9.51 -2.75 -4.37
C CYS A 17 9.28 -1.34 -3.79
N ALA A 18 9.82 -0.30 -4.42
CA ALA A 18 9.64 1.07 -3.97
C ALA A 18 8.16 1.47 -4.07
N GLY A 19 7.60 1.98 -2.98
CA GLY A 19 6.20 2.39 -2.92
C GLY A 19 5.22 1.31 -2.47
N SER A 20 5.61 0.03 -2.49
CA SER A 20 4.72 -1.09 -2.13
C SER A 20 5.17 -1.91 -0.93
N MET A 21 6.47 -1.87 -0.58
CA MET A 21 7.00 -2.74 0.46
C MET A 21 8.01 -2.03 1.37
N THR A 22 8.00 -2.41 2.65
CA THR A 22 8.88 -1.85 3.67
C THR A 22 10.35 -2.23 3.43
N VAL A 23 11.27 -1.38 3.89
CA VAL A 23 12.70 -1.64 3.75
C VAL A 23 13.14 -2.88 4.55
N GLU A 24 12.45 -3.18 5.64
CA GLU A 24 12.64 -4.36 6.47
C GLU A 24 12.32 -5.64 5.69
N ARG A 25 11.18 -5.67 4.99
CA ARG A 25 10.78 -6.82 4.18
C ARG A 25 11.65 -6.99 2.94
N ILE A 26 12.01 -5.89 2.28
CA ILE A 26 12.98 -5.91 1.16
C ILE A 26 14.32 -6.48 1.64
N GLY A 27 14.79 -6.07 2.82
CA GLY A 27 15.99 -6.60 3.44
C GLY A 27 15.93 -8.11 3.62
N GLN A 28 14.83 -8.63 4.18
CA GLN A 28 14.61 -10.07 4.33
C GLN A 28 14.69 -10.81 2.98
N LEU A 29 14.09 -10.27 1.91
CA LEU A 29 14.11 -10.91 0.58
C LEU A 29 15.51 -11.02 -0.03
N ILE A 30 16.37 -10.02 0.18
CA ILE A 30 17.71 -9.97 -0.44
C ILE A 30 18.82 -10.42 0.53
N GLY A 31 18.46 -10.86 1.73
CA GLY A 31 19.41 -11.27 2.78
C GLY A 31 20.26 -10.10 3.32
N ARG A 32 19.65 -8.93 3.52
CA ARG A 32 20.27 -7.73 4.10
C ARG A 32 19.40 -7.14 5.21
N THR A 33 19.98 -6.22 5.98
CA THR A 33 19.20 -5.47 6.98
C THR A 33 18.39 -4.36 6.31
N GLY A 34 17.24 -4.01 6.90
CA GLY A 34 16.43 -2.88 6.42
C GLY A 34 17.17 -1.55 6.45
N ALA A 35 18.07 -1.37 7.42
CA ALA A 35 18.96 -0.20 7.48
C ALA A 35 19.89 -0.12 6.26
N ALA A 36 20.47 -1.24 5.81
CA ALA A 36 21.32 -1.26 4.62
C ALA A 36 20.52 -0.93 3.35
N VAL A 37 19.30 -1.45 3.23
CA VAL A 37 18.37 -1.12 2.13
C VAL A 37 18.03 0.36 2.12
N ARG A 38 17.72 0.94 3.29
CA ARG A 38 17.40 2.38 3.42
C ARG A 38 18.56 3.26 2.98
N THR A 39 19.78 2.97 3.44
CA THR A 39 20.97 3.70 3.01
C THR A 39 21.16 3.59 1.50
N LYS A 40 21.00 2.38 0.94
CA LYS A 40 21.16 2.18 -0.50
C LYS A 40 20.10 2.89 -1.34
N ALA A 41 18.85 2.88 -0.90
CA ALA A 41 17.76 3.60 -1.57
C ALA A 41 18.03 5.12 -1.57
N ARG A 42 18.56 5.67 -0.47
CA ARG A 42 18.97 7.09 -0.39
C ARG A 42 20.09 7.42 -1.38
N GLU A 43 21.14 6.60 -1.46
CA GLU A 43 22.20 6.78 -2.46
C GLU A 43 21.65 6.79 -3.90
N LEU A 44 20.67 5.94 -4.18
CA LEU A 44 20.02 5.82 -5.48
C LEU A 44 18.91 6.87 -5.73
N LYS A 45 18.65 7.76 -4.76
CA LYS A 45 17.55 8.74 -4.78
C LYS A 45 16.17 8.10 -5.00
N ILE A 46 15.97 6.89 -4.48
CA ILE A 46 14.70 6.16 -4.54
C ILE A 46 13.87 6.46 -3.29
N CYS A 47 12.64 6.91 -3.50
CA CYS A 47 11.67 7.16 -2.43
C CYS A 47 11.04 5.83 -1.97
N MET A 48 11.22 5.48 -0.70
CA MET A 48 10.70 4.23 -0.11
C MET A 48 9.42 4.42 0.70
N TYR A 49 8.76 5.59 0.61
CA TYR A 49 7.45 5.78 1.26
C TYR A 49 6.41 4.90 0.58
N LEU A 50 5.65 4.16 1.38
CA LEU A 50 4.54 3.36 0.89
C LEU A 50 3.44 4.26 0.31
N ARG A 51 2.77 3.81 -0.75
CA ARG A 51 1.77 4.59 -1.49
C ARG A 51 0.55 3.75 -1.83
N GLY A 52 -0.56 4.41 -2.16
CA GLY A 52 -1.82 3.76 -2.51
C GLY A 52 -2.23 2.78 -1.41
N ASN A 53 -2.62 1.57 -1.78
CA ASN A 53 -3.03 0.49 -0.86
C ASN A 53 -1.96 0.07 0.15
N TYR A 54 -0.69 0.41 -0.09
CA TYR A 54 0.40 0.04 0.82
C TYR A 54 0.69 1.12 1.86
N HIS A 55 0.11 2.31 1.75
CA HIS A 55 0.36 3.40 2.70
C HIS A 55 -0.05 3.01 4.12
N GLN A 56 0.77 3.36 5.13
CA GLN A 56 0.56 2.87 6.50
C GLN A 56 -0.76 3.28 7.17
N SER A 57 -1.46 4.27 6.62
CA SER A 57 -2.78 4.70 7.12
C SER A 57 -3.96 4.07 6.37
N VAL A 58 -3.70 3.22 5.37
CA VAL A 58 -4.75 2.55 4.61
C VAL A 58 -5.41 1.53 5.52
N LYS A 59 -6.73 1.67 5.68
CA LYS A 59 -7.56 0.73 6.44
C LYS A 59 -8.30 -0.25 5.54
N TYR A 60 -8.55 0.14 4.29
CA TYR A 60 -9.37 -0.56 3.32
C TYR A 60 -8.76 -0.40 1.94
N LEU A 61 -8.79 -1.46 1.13
CA LEU A 61 -8.20 -1.43 -0.20
C LEU A 61 -9.04 -0.55 -1.12
N GLN A 62 -8.38 0.09 -2.08
CA GLN A 62 -9.07 0.92 -3.07
C GLN A 62 -10.14 0.14 -3.84
N GLU A 63 -9.90 -1.14 -4.13
CA GLU A 63 -10.86 -2.04 -4.79
C GLU A 63 -12.14 -2.28 -3.96
N ASP A 64 -12.01 -2.43 -2.63
CA ASP A 64 -13.18 -2.60 -1.74
C ASP A 64 -14.00 -1.30 -1.66
N ILE A 65 -13.31 -0.15 -1.67
CA ILE A 65 -13.93 1.17 -1.68
C ILE A 65 -14.71 1.39 -2.98
N GLU A 66 -14.12 1.03 -4.12
CA GLU A 66 -14.76 1.09 -5.45
C GLU A 66 -15.94 0.15 -5.53
N LEU A 67 -15.80 -1.09 -5.07
CA LEU A 67 -16.89 -2.07 -5.02
C LEU A 67 -18.05 -1.58 -4.15
N ALA A 68 -17.78 -0.99 -2.98
CA ALA A 68 -18.82 -0.40 -2.14
C ALA A 68 -19.64 0.68 -2.88
N ARG A 69 -18.98 1.48 -3.71
CA ARG A 69 -19.60 2.54 -4.51
C ARG A 69 -20.42 1.97 -5.66
N GLU A 70 -19.89 1.00 -6.39
CA GLU A 70 -20.61 0.32 -7.48
C GLU A 70 -21.89 -0.36 -6.97
N LEU A 71 -21.79 -1.08 -5.84
CA LEU A 71 -22.95 -1.72 -5.23
C LEU A 71 -24.01 -0.69 -4.82
N HIS A 72 -23.60 0.43 -4.24
CA HIS A 72 -24.54 1.51 -3.90
C HIS A 72 -25.17 2.15 -5.14
N GLN A 73 -24.39 2.40 -6.20
CA GLN A 73 -24.90 2.91 -7.47
C GLN A 73 -25.89 1.94 -8.13
N SER A 74 -25.72 0.63 -7.94
CA SER A 74 -26.66 -0.40 -8.39
C SER A 74 -27.94 -0.50 -7.55
N GLY A 75 -28.07 0.31 -6.50
CA GLY A 75 -29.25 0.38 -5.63
C GLY A 75 -29.23 -0.56 -4.44
N ILE A 76 -28.11 -1.25 -4.17
CA ILE A 76 -27.96 -2.12 -3.01
C ILE A 76 -27.88 -1.26 -1.75
N ASN A 77 -28.57 -1.71 -0.70
CA ASN A 77 -28.61 -0.96 0.54
C ASN A 77 -27.24 -1.00 1.26
N ARG A 78 -26.92 0.03 2.04
CA ARG A 78 -25.62 0.17 2.71
C ARG A 78 -25.37 -0.87 3.81
N GLN A 79 -26.43 -1.44 4.40
CA GLN A 79 -26.32 -2.49 5.41
C GLN A 79 -25.86 -3.79 4.76
N ASP A 80 -26.46 -4.17 3.63
CA ASP A 80 -26.07 -5.33 2.83
C ASP A 80 -24.65 -5.16 2.29
N ILE A 81 -24.26 -3.95 1.89
CA ILE A 81 -22.87 -3.66 1.47
C ILE A 81 -21.90 -3.82 2.64
N ALA A 82 -22.25 -3.29 3.81
CA ALA A 82 -21.45 -3.43 5.02
C ALA A 82 -21.27 -4.89 5.44
N GLU A 83 -22.34 -5.69 5.36
CA GLU A 83 -22.30 -7.12 5.60
C GLU A 83 -21.43 -7.85 4.55
N LYS A 84 -21.65 -7.55 3.26
CA LYS A 84 -20.93 -8.19 2.14
C LYS A 84 -19.43 -7.93 2.15
N LEU A 85 -19.02 -6.73 2.53
CA LEU A 85 -17.61 -6.32 2.59
C LEU A 85 -16.99 -6.52 3.98
N GLU A 86 -17.75 -7.07 4.93
CA GLU A 86 -17.34 -7.23 6.34
C GLU A 86 -16.81 -5.92 6.96
N MET A 87 -17.44 -4.81 6.58
CA MET A 87 -17.05 -3.45 6.95
C MET A 87 -18.07 -2.82 7.90
N PRO A 88 -17.63 -1.96 8.83
CA PRO A 88 -18.56 -1.14 9.61
C PRO A 88 -19.39 -0.23 8.68
N ILE A 89 -20.68 -0.10 8.96
CA ILE A 89 -21.58 0.79 8.20
C ILE A 89 -21.08 2.24 8.14
N GLY A 90 -20.35 2.70 9.17
CA GLY A 90 -19.71 4.01 9.18
C GLY A 90 -18.64 4.18 8.10
N ALA A 91 -17.87 3.12 7.82
CA ALA A 91 -16.86 3.11 6.75
C ALA A 91 -17.54 3.15 5.38
N VAL A 92 -18.57 2.32 5.17
CA VAL A 92 -19.37 2.32 3.93
C VAL A 92 -20.01 3.69 3.68
N ASN A 93 -20.60 4.31 4.71
CA ASN A 93 -21.11 5.68 4.62
C ASN A 93 -20.02 6.67 4.20
N GLN A 94 -18.80 6.51 4.72
CA GLN A 94 -17.68 7.36 4.35
C GLN A 94 -17.33 7.21 2.87
N PHE A 95 -17.31 5.99 2.34
CA PHE A 95 -16.95 5.75 0.94
C PHE A 95 -17.99 6.26 -0.05
N VAL A 96 -19.27 6.08 0.30
CA VAL A 96 -20.41 6.41 -0.56
C VAL A 96 -20.73 7.90 -0.54
N TYR A 97 -20.64 8.58 0.61
CA TYR A 97 -21.09 9.99 0.72
C TYR A 97 -20.01 11.05 0.62
N PHE A 98 -18.72 10.71 0.81
CA PHE A 98 -17.63 11.69 0.69
C PHE A 98 -17.11 11.83 -0.75
N GLU A 99 -17.84 11.33 -1.75
CA GLU A 99 -17.45 11.35 -3.17
C GLU A 99 -17.71 12.70 -3.89
N ARG A 100 -17.73 13.82 -3.15
CA ARG A 100 -17.55 15.19 -3.69
C ARG A 100 -16.63 16.02 -2.80
N ARG A 101 -15.34 15.64 -2.80
CA ARG A 101 -14.10 16.42 -2.57
C ARG A 101 -12.99 15.37 -2.52
N ILE A 102 -11.94 15.38 -3.36
CA ILE A 102 -11.03 16.50 -3.65
C ILE A 102 -10.51 16.38 -5.10
N SER A 103 -10.44 17.55 -5.76
CA SER A 103 -9.69 17.90 -6.97
C SER A 103 -8.19 17.68 -6.87
#